data_AF-A1SC06-F1
#
_entry.id   AF-A1SC06-F1
#
_cell.length_a   1.000
_cell.length_b   1.000
_cell.length_c   1.000
_cell.angle_alpha   90.00
_cell.angle_beta   90.00
_cell.angle_gamma   90.00
#
_symmetry.space_group_name_H-M   'P 1'
#
loop_
_entity.id
_entity.type
_entity.pdbx_description
1 polymer ?
#
loop_
_entity_poly.entity_id
_entity_poly.type
_entity_poly.pdbx_seq_one_letter_code
_entity_poly.pdbx_strand_id
1 'polypeptide(L)' 'MLSMYATVEEAPPDHRGGYTLGRDELVVEESDYDRALAAVQRLVPEGWRIIALRVERD' A
#
# COMPACT_ATOMS: atom_id res chain seq x y z
N MET A 1 4.30 8.01 17.73
CA MET A 1 3.29 7.88 16.65
C MET A 1 3.89 6.96 15.60
N LEU A 2 3.09 6.33 14.75
CA LEU A 2 3.60 5.38 13.76
C LEU A 2 3.25 5.85 12.36
N SER A 3 4.26 6.04 11.53
CA SER A 3 4.11 6.36 10.11
C SER A 3 4.27 5.07 9.31
N MET A 4 3.26 4.72 8.52
CA MET A 4 3.27 3.55 7.64
C MET A 4 3.27 4.01 6.19
N TYR A 5 4.25 3.50 5.45
CA TYR A 5 4.42 3.69 4.02
C TYR A 5 4.05 2.39 3.33
N ALA A 6 3.08 2.44 2.42
CA ALA A 6 2.62 1.29 1.66
C ALA A 6 2.89 1.53 0.19
N THR A 7 3.80 0.73 -0.39
CA THR A 7 3.97 0.73 -1.83
C THR A 7 2.85 -0.10 -2.45
N VAL A 8 2.07 0.52 -3.32
CA VAL A 8 0.97 -0.09 -4.05
C VAL A 8 1.29 -0.22 -5.53
N GLU A 9 0.73 -1.23 -6.17
CA GLU A 9 0.90 -1.50 -7.60
C GLU A 9 -0.45 -1.91 -8.20
N GLU A 10 -0.72 -1.53 -9.44
CA GLU A 10 -1.85 -2.03 -10.22
C GLU A 10 -1.82 -3.56 -10.27
N ALA A 11 -2.97 -4.20 -10.05
CA ALA A 11 -3.09 -5.63 -10.25
C ALA A 11 -3.12 -5.91 -11.76
N PRO A 12 -2.29 -6.85 -12.25
CA PRO A 12 -2.36 -7.24 -13.64
C PRO A 12 -3.72 -7.88 -13.94
N PRO A 13 -4.30 -7.64 -15.13
CA PRO A 13 -5.60 -8.19 -15.50
C PRO A 13 -5.55 -9.71 -15.68
N ASP A 14 -4.37 -10.28 -15.96
CA ASP A 14 -4.14 -11.72 -16.06
C ASP A 14 -2.69 -12.11 -15.69
N HIS A 15 -2.35 -13.39 -15.88
CA HIS A 15 -1.03 -13.98 -15.55
C HIS A 15 -0.01 -13.92 -16.71
N ARG A 16 -0.34 -13.26 -17.84
CA ARG A 16 0.46 -13.32 -19.07
C ARG A 16 1.67 -12.39 -19.09
N GLY A 17 1.83 -11.55 -18.06
CA GLY A 17 2.95 -10.62 -17.95
C GLY A 17 2.99 -9.57 -19.07
N GLY A 18 4.05 -8.77 -19.13
CA GLY A 18 4.24 -7.76 -20.19
C GLY A 18 3.51 -6.43 -19.98
N TYR A 19 2.84 -6.26 -18.83
CA TYR A 19 2.21 -5.00 -18.46
C TYR A 19 3.21 -4.03 -17.86
N THR A 20 3.07 -2.76 -18.23
CA THR A 20 3.58 -1.65 -17.41
C THR A 20 2.51 -1.34 -16.38
N LEU A 21 2.73 -1.77 -15.14
CA LEU A 21 1.80 -1.54 -14.03
C LEU A 21 2.11 -0.21 -13.36
N GLY A 22 1.07 0.55 -13.03
CA GLY A 22 1.17 1.71 -12.16
C GLY A 22 1.71 1.33 -10.79
N ARG A 23 2.52 2.23 -10.20
CA ARG A 23 3.08 2.06 -8.84
C ARG A 23 3.05 3.40 -8.13
N ASP A 24 2.69 3.37 -6.85
CA ASP A 24 2.60 4.56 -6.00
C ASP A 24 2.95 4.22 -4.53
N GLU A 25 3.11 5.25 -3.70
CA GLU A 25 3.33 5.12 -2.25
C GLU A 25 2.23 5.86 -1.47
N LEU A 26 1.51 5.12 -0.63
CA LEU A 26 0.56 5.66 0.33
C LEU A 26 1.24 5.86 1.67
N VAL A 27 0.94 6.96 2.35
CA VAL A 27 1.47 7.26 3.69
C VAL A 27 0.32 7.53 4.65
N VAL A 28 0.35 6.90 5.82
CA VAL A 28 -0.59 7.17 6.90
C VAL A 28 0.15 7.31 8.22
N GLU A 29 -0.41 8.10 9.13
CA GLU A 29 0.07 8.25 10.49
C GLU A 29 -1.04 7.80 11.45
N GLU A 30 -0.71 6.86 12.33
CA GLU A 30 -1.67 6.29 13.27
C GLU A 30 -1.01 5.98 14.63
N SER A 31 -1.83 5.67 15.63
CA SER A 31 -1.34 5.38 16.98
C SER A 31 -0.58 4.05 17.09
N ASP A 32 -0.93 3.08 16.23
CA ASP A 32 -0.43 1.72 16.26
C ASP A 32 -0.49 1.06 14.87
N TYR A 33 0.18 -0.08 14.76
CA TYR A 33 0.35 -0.79 13.49
C TYR A 33 -0.98 -1.28 12.90
N ASP A 34 -1.89 -1.80 13.71
CA ASP A 34 -3.15 -2.38 13.22
C ASP A 34 -4.06 -1.28 12.67
N ARG A 35 -4.11 -0.13 13.34
CA ARG A 35 -4.82 1.04 12.83
C ARG A 35 -4.19 1.59 11.55
N ALA A 36 -2.87 1.69 11.50
CA ALA A 36 -2.14 2.12 10.30
C ALA A 36 -2.43 1.20 9.12
N LEU A 37 -2.38 -0.11 9.33
CA LEU A 37 -2.66 -1.11 8.31
C LEU A 37 -4.11 -1.00 7.80
N ALA A 38 -5.07 -0.89 8.71
CA ALA A 38 -6.48 -0.72 8.35
C ALA A 38 -6.72 0.60 7.59
N ALA A 39 -6.02 1.67 7.96
CA ALA A 39 -6.08 2.96 7.27
C ALA A 39 -5.52 2.86 5.85
N VAL A 40 -4.32 2.31 5.69
CA VAL A 40 -3.69 2.07 4.39
C VAL A 40 -4.58 1.20 3.49
N GLN A 41 -5.13 0.10 4.01
CA GLN A 41 -5.98 -0.80 3.23
C GLN A 41 -7.21 -0.11 2.65
N ARG A 42 -7.79 0.88 3.36
CA ARG A 42 -8.91 1.68 2.86
C ARG A 42 -8.52 2.68 1.78
N LEU A 43 -7.24 3.04 1.70
CA LEU A 43 -6.72 4.00 0.72
C LEU A 43 -6.20 3.33 -0.54
N VAL A 44 -6.03 2.00 -0.55
CA VAL A 44 -5.62 1.26 -1.76
C VAL A 44 -6.70 1.45 -2.82
N PRO A 45 -6.35 1.96 -4.02
CA PRO A 45 -7.31 2.11 -5.11
C PRO A 45 -7.88 0.75 -5.55
N GLU A 46 -9.10 0.78 -6.10
CA GLU A 46 -9.69 -0.42 -6.68
C GLU A 46 -8.80 -0.97 -7.81
N GLY A 47 -8.59 -2.28 -7.82
CA GLY A 47 -7.72 -2.93 -8.79
C GLY A 47 -6.22 -2.78 -8.50
N TRP A 48 -5.84 -2.21 -7.35
CA TRP A 48 -4.45 -2.14 -6.89
C TRP A 48 -4.22 -3.06 -5.70
N ARG A 49 -2.95 -3.33 -5.39
CA ARG A 49 -2.53 -4.17 -4.26
C ARG A 49 -1.30 -3.59 -3.58
N ILE A 50 -1.18 -3.83 -2.28
CA ILE A 50 0.03 -3.53 -1.51
C ILE A 50 1.08 -4.58 -1.85
N ILE A 51 2.30 -4.15 -2.17
CA ILE A 51 3.43 -5.02 -2.49
C ILE A 51 4.61 -4.86 -1.54
N ALA A 52 4.65 -3.77 -0.77
CA ALA A 52 5.62 -3.58 0.30
C ALA A 52 5.03 -2.66 1.39
N LEU A 53 5.47 -2.88 2.63
CA LEU A 53 5.16 -2.04 3.79
C LEU A 53 6.47 -1.64 4.48
N ARG A 54 6.61 -0.36 4.80
CA ARG A 54 7.64 0.19 5.69
C ARG A 54 6.97 0.92 6.83
N VAL A 55 7.52 0.79 8.02
CA VAL A 55 7.02 1.43 9.22
C VAL A 55 8.15 2.19 9.91
N GLU A 56 7.86 3.42 10.29
CA GLU A 56 8.72 4.27 11.10
C GLU A 56 7.99 4.62 12.39
N ARG A 57 8.70 4.56 13.51
CA ARG A 57 8.15 4.86 14.83
C ARG A 57 9.10 5.80 15.54
N ASP A 58 8.56 6.94 16.00
CA ASP A 58 9.25 7.86 16.91
C ASP A 58 9.41 7.25 18.31
#